data_AF-A0A1B6FE57-F1
#
_entry.id   AF-A0A1B6FE57-F1
#
_cell.length_a   1.000
_cell.length_b   1.000
_cell.length_c   1.000
_cell.angle_alpha   90.00
_cell.angle_beta   90.00
_cell.angle_gamma   90.00
#
_symmetry.space_group_name_H-M   'P 1'
#
loop_
_entity.id
_entity.type
_entity.pdbx_description
1 polymer ?
#
loop_
_entity_poly.entity_id
_entity_poly.type
_entity_poly.pdbx_seq_one_letter_code
_entity_poly.pdbx_strand_id
1 'polypeptide(L)'
;ITPEVENDLKIIQMRSVLDSKHFYKKNDLKVLPKYFEVGKVLDSPADYYHNRIPKKERKRTIVEELLADAEFQKKNKKKYKEIMIQRSKTHYKAHRVAKRLKKKKNK
;
A
#
# COMPACT_ATOMS: atom_id res chain seq x y z
N ILE A 1 16.92 9.03 8.45
CA ILE A 1 16.37 8.16 7.37
C ILE A 1 15.80 9.10 6.31
N THR A 2 16.09 8.90 5.03
CA THR A 2 15.49 9.72 3.97
C THR A 2 14.00 9.36 3.83
N PRO A 3 13.13 10.32 3.45
CA PRO A 3 11.70 10.05 3.34
C PRO A 3 11.38 8.94 2.33
N GLU A 4 12.19 8.80 1.28
CA GLU A 4 12.08 7.74 0.28
C GLU A 4 12.27 6.34 0.87
N VAL A 5 13.33 6.15 1.66
CA VAL A 5 13.63 4.88 2.32
C VAL A 5 12.59 4.56 3.39
N GLU A 6 12.09 5.56 4.12
CA GLU A 6 11.00 5.35 5.07
C GLU A 6 9.72 4.86 4.38
N ASN A 7 9.41 5.41 3.20
CA ASN A 7 8.28 4.97 2.39
C ASN A 7 8.46 3.54 1.88
N ASP A 8 9.66 3.18 1.40
CA ASP A 8 9.97 1.82 0.98
C ASP A 8 9.78 0.81 2.13
N LEU A 9 10.28 1.14 3.33
CA LEU A 9 10.11 0.29 4.51
C LEU A 9 8.64 0.14 4.93
N LYS A 10 7.84 1.22 4.85
CA LYS A 10 6.39 1.17 5.09
C LYS A 10 5.67 0.29 4.08
N ILE A 11 6.04 0.37 2.80
CA ILE A 11 5.46 -0.47 1.75
C ILE A 11 5.76 -1.95 2.02
N ILE A 12 6.98 -2.29 2.40
CA ILE A 12 7.36 -3.66 2.79
C ILE A 12 6.50 -4.14 3.97
N GLN A 13 6.25 -3.28 4.96
CA GLN A 13 5.37 -3.59 6.07
C GLN A 13 3.91 -3.82 5.63
N MET A 14 3.47 -3.14 4.58
CA MET A 14 2.11 -3.24 4.03
C MET A 14 1.97 -4.26 2.90
N ARG A 15 2.98 -5.11 2.65
CA ARG A 15 3.01 -6.06 1.51
C ARG A 15 1.80 -6.98 1.40
N SER A 16 1.15 -7.29 2.52
CA SER A 16 -0.06 -8.13 2.56
C SER A 16 -1.29 -7.51 1.88
N VAL A 17 -1.28 -6.20 1.66
CA VAL A 17 -2.41 -5.46 1.05
C VAL A 17 -2.11 -5.08 -0.40
N LEU A 18 -0.86 -5.21 -0.86
CA LEU A 18 -0.44 -4.78 -2.19
C LEU A 18 -1.01 -5.66 -3.30
N ASP A 19 -1.05 -6.99 -3.09
CA ASP A 19 -1.65 -7.93 -4.03
C ASP A 19 -2.68 -8.81 -3.32
N SER A 20 -3.87 -8.93 -3.93
CA SER A 20 -4.94 -9.81 -3.48
C SER A 20 -4.64 -11.30 -3.64
N LYS A 21 -3.68 -11.66 -4.50
CA LYS A 21 -3.38 -13.07 -4.82
C LYS A 21 -2.25 -13.66 -3.98
N HIS A 22 -1.38 -12.82 -3.43
CA HIS A 22 -0.21 -13.25 -2.66
C HIS A 22 -0.40 -12.96 -1.17
N PHE A 23 -0.56 -14.04 -0.39
CA PHE A 23 -0.69 -13.95 1.05
C PHE A 23 0.67 -14.19 1.73
N TYR A 24 1.20 -13.14 2.36
CA TYR A 24 2.43 -13.22 3.13
C TYR A 24 2.16 -13.59 4.59
N LYS A 25 3.17 -14.17 5.24
CA LYS A 25 3.19 -14.29 6.72
C LYS A 25 3.01 -12.90 7.34
N LYS A 26 2.23 -12.84 8.42
CA LYS A 26 1.98 -11.61 9.17
C LYS A 26 3.30 -11.02 9.66
N ASN A 27 3.39 -9.70 9.68
CA ASN A 27 4.54 -8.99 10.23
C ASN A 27 4.46 -8.97 11.75
N ASP A 28 5.51 -9.46 12.41
CA ASP A 28 5.60 -9.50 13.87
C ASP A 28 5.98 -8.13 14.45
N LEU A 29 6.70 -7.32 13.68
CA LEU A 29 7.17 -5.99 14.08
C LEU A 29 6.21 -4.88 13.61
N LYS A 30 5.72 -4.10 14.58
CA LYS A 30 4.91 -2.90 14.31
C LYS A 30 5.78 -1.68 13.96
N VAL A 31 7.02 -1.67 14.40
CA VAL A 31 7.98 -0.56 14.21
C VAL A 31 8.92 -0.90 13.06
N LEU A 32 9.39 0.13 12.35
CA LEU A 32 10.42 -0.02 11.34
C LEU A 32 11.73 -0.55 11.98
N PRO A 33 12.49 -1.40 11.27
CA PRO A 33 13.74 -1.94 11.79
C PRO A 33 14.77 -0.84 12.04
N LYS A 34 15.51 -0.93 13.15
CA LYS A 34 16.57 0.03 13.51
C LYS A 34 17.77 -0.06 12.57
N TYR A 35 18.13 -1.29 12.19
CA TYR A 35 19.24 -1.58 11.29
C TYR A 35 18.67 -2.24 10.04
N PHE A 36 19.03 -1.71 8.88
CA PHE A 36 18.61 -2.21 7.59
C PHE A 36 19.65 -1.82 6.54
N GLU A 37 19.69 -2.60 5.46
CA GLU A 37 20.51 -2.32 4.29
C GLU A 37 19.64 -2.42 3.04
N VAL A 38 19.93 -1.57 2.07
CA VAL A 38 19.21 -1.55 0.79
C VAL A 38 20.14 -2.15 -0.26
N GLY A 39 19.78 -3.31 -0.78
CA GLY A 39 20.51 -4.00 -1.83
C GLY A 39 19.73 -4.03 -3.14
N LYS A 40 20.45 -4.28 -4.24
CA LYS A 40 19.87 -4.50 -5.57
C LYS A 40 20.18 -5.91 -6.03
N VAL A 41 19.17 -6.61 -6.55
CA VAL A 41 19.35 -7.93 -7.16
C VAL A 41 20.14 -7.79 -8.46
N LEU A 42 21.22 -8.56 -8.59
CA LEU A 42 22.01 -8.66 -9.82
C LEU A 42 21.43 -9.79 -10.69
N ASP A 43 21.18 -9.51 -11.96
CA ASP A 43 20.63 -10.52 -12.87
C ASP A 43 21.67 -11.61 -13.15
N SER A 44 21.21 -12.86 -13.19
CA SER A 44 22.04 -13.99 -13.60
C SER A 44 22.11 -14.06 -15.14
N PRO A 45 23.29 -14.30 -15.74
CA PRO A 45 23.41 -14.51 -17.19
C PRO A 45 22.61 -15.71 -17.71
N ALA A 46 22.27 -16.67 -16.85
CA ALA A 46 21.57 -17.89 -17.23
C ALA A 46 20.09 -17.69 -17.56
N ASP A 47 19.45 -16.62 -17.07
CA ASP A 47 18.01 -16.43 -17.18
C ASP A 47 17.69 -15.07 -17.83
N TYR A 48 18.01 -14.98 -19.12
CA TYR A 48 17.98 -13.73 -19.88
C TYR A 48 16.57 -13.20 -20.15
N TYR A 49 15.60 -14.09 -20.37
CA TYR A 49 14.31 -13.73 -20.96
C TYR A 49 13.19 -13.51 -19.94
N HIS A 50 13.22 -14.16 -18.78
CA HIS A 50 12.06 -14.16 -17.87
C HIS A 50 12.27 -13.30 -16.63
N ASN A 51 13.46 -13.33 -16.03
CA ASN A 51 13.72 -12.65 -14.76
C ASN A 51 14.40 -11.28 -14.90
N ARG A 52 14.94 -10.96 -16.08
CA ARG A 52 15.72 -9.74 -16.29
C ARG A 52 14.83 -8.53 -16.57
N ILE A 53 14.99 -7.48 -15.77
CA ILE A 53 14.31 -6.19 -15.98
C ILE A 53 15.15 -5.31 -16.93
N PRO A 54 14.61 -4.79 -18.05
CA PRO A 54 15.31 -3.86 -18.94
C PRO A 54 15.80 -2.60 -18.24
N LYS A 55 16.91 -2.01 -18.70
CA LYS A 55 17.52 -0.82 -18.07
C LYS A 55 16.56 0.38 -17.94
N LYS A 56 15.60 0.52 -18.86
CA LYS A 56 14.61 1.61 -18.87
C LYS A 56 13.56 1.48 -17.77
N GLU A 57 13.24 0.25 -17.39
CA GLU A 57 12.20 -0.06 -16.41
C GLU A 57 12.74 -0.07 -14.97
N ARG A 58 14.06 -0.29 -14.80
CA ARG A 58 14.72 -0.21 -13.48
C ARG A 58 14.57 1.17 -12.86
N LYS A 59 14.03 1.23 -11.64
CA LYS A 59 13.92 2.46 -10.85
C LYS A 59 14.90 2.47 -9.69
N ARG A 60 14.89 3.55 -8.91
CA ARG A 60 15.81 3.74 -7.77
C ARG A 60 15.23 3.18 -6.48
N THR A 61 13.91 3.27 -6.32
CA THR A 61 13.17 2.86 -5.11
C THR A 61 12.05 1.88 -5.45
N ILE A 62 11.62 1.11 -4.46
CA ILE A 62 10.54 0.13 -4.63
C ILE A 62 9.21 0.86 -4.88
N VAL A 63 8.99 1.98 -4.21
CA VAL A 63 7.83 2.85 -4.44
C VAL A 63 7.73 3.29 -5.90
N GLU A 64 8.84 3.72 -6.50
CA GLU A 64 8.87 4.16 -7.90
C GLU A 64 8.52 3.02 -8.87
N GLU A 65 8.98 1.79 -8.60
CA GLU A 65 8.64 0.63 -9.43
C GLU A 65 7.14 0.35 -9.38
N LEU A 66 6.54 0.38 -8.19
CA LEU A 66 5.09 0.20 -8.03
C LEU A 66 4.28 1.33 -8.67
N LEU A 67 4.77 2.57 -8.60
CA LEU A 67 4.12 3.70 -9.27
C LEU A 67 4.27 3.63 -10.79
N ALA A 68 5.29 2.97 -11.33
CA ALA A 68 5.41 2.78 -12.78
C ALA A 68 4.39 1.76 -13.32
N ASP A 69 3.89 0.84 -12.48
CA ASP A 69 2.89 -0.15 -12.88
C ASP A 69 1.47 0.46 -12.98
N ALA A 70 0.98 0.54 -14.22
CA ALA A 70 -0.36 1.06 -14.53
C ALA A 70 -1.48 0.19 -13.96
N GLU A 71 -1.32 -1.13 -13.89
CA GLU A 71 -2.34 -2.01 -13.32
C GLU A 71 -2.49 -1.78 -11.82
N PHE A 72 -1.35 -1.69 -11.12
CA PHE A 72 -1.31 -1.40 -9.69
C PHE A 72 -2.03 -0.09 -9.38
N GLN A 73 -1.74 0.98 -10.13
CA GLN A 73 -2.43 2.27 -9.96
C GLN A 73 -3.95 2.14 -10.14
N LYS A 74 -4.40 1.44 -11.20
CA LYS A 74 -5.82 1.27 -11.49
C LYS A 74 -6.54 0.52 -10.37
N LYS A 75 -5.95 -0.56 -9.87
CA LYS A 75 -6.49 -1.38 -8.77
C LYS A 75 -6.62 -0.54 -7.49
N ASN A 76 -5.55 0.18 -7.12
CA ASN A 76 -5.53 1.02 -5.92
C ASN A 76 -6.52 2.18 -6.01
N LYS A 77 -6.59 2.86 -7.15
CA LYS A 77 -7.55 3.96 -7.37
C LYS A 77 -8.99 3.47 -7.25
N LYS A 78 -9.31 2.29 -7.79
CA LYS A 78 -10.63 1.67 -7.67
C LYS A 78 -10.96 1.37 -6.21
N LYS A 79 -10.04 0.71 -5.49
CA LYS A 79 -10.27 0.33 -4.09
C LYS A 79 -10.37 1.53 -3.16
N TYR A 80 -9.55 2.55 -3.38
CA TYR A 80 -9.60 3.81 -2.64
C TYR A 80 -10.97 4.49 -2.78
N LYS A 81 -11.50 4.61 -4.01
CA LYS A 81 -12.83 5.17 -4.25
C LYS A 81 -13.93 4.38 -3.52
N GLU A 82 -13.87 3.06 -3.57
CA GLU A 82 -14.81 2.20 -2.85
C GLU A 82 -14.77 2.46 -1.34
N ILE A 83 -13.57 2.52 -0.75
CA ILE A 83 -13.38 2.81 0.68
C ILE A 83 -13.92 4.20 1.03
N MET A 84 -13.66 5.21 0.19
CA MET A 84 -14.15 6.58 0.42
C MET A 84 -15.68 6.65 0.40
N ILE A 85 -16.33 5.95 -0.54
CA ILE A 85 -17.80 5.87 -0.61
C ILE A 85 -18.37 5.14 0.62
N GLN A 86 -17.73 4.06 1.06
CA GLN A 86 -18.18 3.35 2.27
C GLN A 86 -18.01 4.20 3.54
N ARG A 87 -16.89 4.92 3.65
CA ARG A 87 -16.65 5.87 4.75
C ARG A 87 -17.69 6.99 4.76
N SER A 88 -18.00 7.61 3.61
CA SER A 88 -19.01 8.68 3.58
C SER A 88 -20.41 8.19 4.00
N LYS A 89 -20.82 6.98 3.57
CA LYS A 89 -22.09 6.37 3.96
C LYS A 89 -22.17 6.06 5.46
N THR A 90 -21.08 5.55 6.04
CA THR A 90 -21.02 5.23 7.48
C THR A 90 -21.05 6.51 8.32
N HIS A 91 -20.30 7.55 7.95
CA HIS A 91 -20.36 8.87 8.59
C HIS A 91 -21.77 9.48 8.52
N TYR A 92 -22.45 9.38 7.37
CA TYR A 92 -23.83 9.86 7.23
C TYR A 92 -24.81 9.13 8.16
N LYS A 93 -24.71 7.79 8.25
CA LYS A 93 -25.52 6.99 9.17
C LYS A 93 -25.25 7.35 10.64
N ALA A 94 -23.98 7.45 11.02
CA ALA A 94 -23.57 7.83 12.37
C ALA A 94 -24.10 9.22 12.76
N HIS A 95 -23.98 10.20 11.84
CA HIS A 95 -24.50 11.55 12.02
C HIS A 95 -26.03 11.57 12.21
N ARG A 96 -26.78 10.79 11.42
CA ARG A 96 -28.24 10.67 11.57
C ARG A 96 -28.65 10.07 12.92
N VAL A 97 -27.95 9.05 13.39
CA VAL A 97 -28.19 8.43 14.69
C VAL A 97 -27.90 9.43 15.82
N ALA A 98 -26.77 10.13 15.77
CA ALA A 98 -26.42 11.16 16.73
C ALA A 98 -27.47 12.29 16.80
N LYS A 99 -27.98 12.75 15.65
CA LYS A 99 -29.06 13.76 15.58
C LYS A 99 -30.36 13.27 16.22
N ARG A 100 -30.74 12.00 16.00
CA ARG A 100 -31.93 11.39 16.60
C ARG A 100 -31.82 11.28 18.12
N LEU A 101 -30.64 10.90 18.63
CA LEU A 101 -30.37 10.81 20.07
C LEU A 101 -30.39 12.19 20.75
N LYS A 102 -29.80 13.23 20.14
CA LYS A 102 -29.89 14.61 20.65
C LYS A 102 -31.34 15.11 20.73
N LYS A 103 -32.16 14.84 19.70
CA LYS A 103 -33.58 15.25 19.70
C LYS A 103 -34.41 14.55 20.78
N LYS A 104 -34.08 13.30 21.14
CA LYS A 104 -34.73 12.57 22.25
C LYS A 104 -34.30 13.08 23.63
N LYS A 105 -33.09 13.64 23.77
CA LYS A 105 -32.57 14.14 25.05
C LYS A 105 -33.08 15.54 25.39
N ASN A 106 -33.52 16.30 24.39
CA ASN A 106 -34.09 17.65 24.53
C ASN A 106 -35.63 17.64 24.65
N LYS A 107 -36.24 16.47 24.87
CA LYS A 107 -37.68 16.28 25.03
C LYS A 107 -37.91 15.55 26.35
#